data_AF-A0A0V0Y2V7-F1
#
_entry.id   AF-A0A0V0Y2V7-F1
#
_cell.length_a   1.000
_cell.length_b   1.000
_cell.length_c   1.000
_cell.angle_alpha   90.00
_cell.angle_beta   90.00
_cell.angle_gamma   90.00
#
_symmetry.space_group_name_H-M   'P 1'
#
loop_
_entity.id
_entity.type
_entity.pdbx_description
1 polymer ?
#
loop_
_entity_poly.entity_id
_entity_poly.type
_entity_poly.pdbx_seq_one_letter_code
_entity_poly.pdbx_strand_id
1 'polypeptide(L)'
;MGYNCKVRKQKKVTASIRTSVARNGTSRGTQLHLEDPVLMGNVKQSSIDKPTPDLATLKVLAEFYKAMIELENGIDEHFKNNLTVLDKTYKVFFNPTSVKQILLCDKNDTLPLTEPVDVKLQEFKAEILKLQTSAKNLPTEEQACALDMILNALENLHLLNMEQIANIYYAFGKDIVVDEKQMKEILISMTNSGFFVPDDTADYMHKLQEVPEKIINWKTVTKVITPEIIIGDDGEMTTKRNIDESQNKLLPEIVRIYIDPKSNAVKIIDKN
;
A
#
# COMPACT_ATOMS: atom_id res chain seq x y z
N MET A 1 -44.65 -33.48 -19.51
CA MET A 1 -44.51 -34.16 -18.20
C MET A 1 -43.15 -34.84 -18.22
N GLY A 2 -42.12 -34.60 -17.40
CA GLY A 2 -41.88 -33.84 -16.19
C GLY A 2 -40.47 -34.28 -15.76
N TYR A 3 -39.53 -33.35 -15.66
CA TYR A 3 -38.12 -33.61 -15.35
C TYR A 3 -37.95 -34.14 -13.92
N ASN A 4 -37.04 -35.09 -13.69
CA ASN A 4 -36.61 -35.43 -12.33
C ASN A 4 -35.13 -35.87 -12.27
N CYS A 5 -34.23 -34.89 -12.30
CA CYS A 5 -32.83 -35.06 -11.90
C CYS A 5 -32.73 -34.92 -10.37
N LYS A 6 -32.32 -36.00 -9.69
CA LYS A 6 -31.97 -35.96 -8.26
C LYS A 6 -30.70 -35.13 -8.06
N VAL A 7 -30.87 -33.85 -7.72
CA VAL A 7 -29.79 -32.97 -7.27
C VAL A 7 -29.33 -33.43 -5.88
N ARG A 8 -28.11 -33.95 -5.77
CA ARG A 8 -27.41 -34.11 -4.49
C ARG A 8 -27.26 -32.73 -3.86
N LYS A 9 -27.97 -32.48 -2.76
CA LYS A 9 -27.79 -31.27 -1.94
C LYS A 9 -26.35 -31.21 -1.44
N GLN A 10 -25.53 -30.33 -2.02
CA GLN A 10 -24.29 -29.91 -1.38
C GLN A 10 -24.66 -29.15 -0.11
N LYS A 11 -24.22 -29.66 1.06
CA LYS A 11 -24.29 -28.91 2.31
C LYS A 11 -23.43 -27.66 2.14
N LYS A 12 -24.07 -26.48 2.10
CA LYS A 12 -23.38 -25.20 2.33
C LYS A 12 -22.83 -25.24 3.74
N VAL A 13 -21.52 -25.42 3.86
CA VAL A 13 -20.80 -25.10 5.08
C VAL A 13 -20.54 -23.60 5.02
N THR A 14 -21.36 -22.83 5.73
CA THR A 14 -21.13 -21.40 5.92
C THR A 14 -20.04 -21.26 6.98
N ALA A 15 -18.79 -21.11 6.54
CA ALA A 15 -17.71 -20.69 7.42
C ALA A 15 -17.74 -19.15 7.51
N SER A 16 -18.11 -18.62 8.67
CA SER A 16 -17.94 -17.20 9.00
C SER A 16 -16.47 -16.96 9.28
N ILE A 17 -15.73 -16.52 8.27
CA ILE A 17 -14.34 -16.10 8.44
C ILE A 17 -14.35 -14.65 8.94
N ARG A 18 -14.46 -14.47 10.26
CA ARG A 18 -13.87 -13.30 10.93
C ARG A 18 -12.42 -13.67 11.22
N THR A 19 -11.51 -13.37 10.30
CA THR A 19 -10.08 -13.41 10.58
C THR A 19 -9.51 -12.03 10.37
N SER A 20 -9.45 -11.27 11.45
CA SER A 20 -8.42 -10.26 11.64
C SER A 20 -7.09 -11.00 11.53
N VAL A 21 -6.32 -10.77 10.47
CA VAL A 21 -4.96 -11.32 10.36
C VAL A 21 -4.05 -10.46 11.24
N ALA A 22 -4.15 -10.69 12.55
CA ALA A 22 -3.08 -10.34 13.47
C ALA A 22 -1.94 -11.34 13.22
N ARG A 23 -0.85 -10.88 12.59
CA ARG A 23 0.39 -11.65 12.48
C ARG A 23 1.02 -11.76 13.87
N ASN A 24 0.55 -12.72 14.67
CA ASN A 24 1.30 -13.18 15.82
C ASN A 24 2.36 -14.16 15.32
N GLY A 25 3.63 -13.78 15.46
CA GLY A 25 4.74 -14.69 15.29
C GLY A 25 4.64 -15.81 16.31
N THR A 26 4.59 -17.06 15.84
CA THR A 26 5.21 -18.21 16.50
C THR A 26 5.30 -19.35 15.49
N SER A 27 6.50 -19.88 15.37
CA SER A 27 6.90 -21.00 14.51
C SER A 27 6.28 -22.32 14.99
N ARG A 28 5.65 -23.07 14.06
CA ARG A 28 5.75 -24.55 13.92
C ARG A 28 4.76 -25.11 12.89
N GLY A 29 5.33 -25.71 11.84
CA GLY A 29 4.92 -26.99 11.27
C GLY A 29 3.62 -27.07 10.48
N THR A 30 3.75 -27.12 9.15
CA THR A 30 3.15 -28.22 8.38
C THR A 30 4.01 -28.44 7.12
N GLN A 31 4.83 -29.49 7.15
CA GLN A 31 5.42 -30.06 5.94
C GLN A 31 4.27 -30.67 5.13
N LEU A 32 4.04 -30.18 3.92
CA LEU A 32 3.34 -30.95 2.91
C LEU A 32 4.41 -31.65 2.08
N HIS A 33 4.56 -32.95 2.34
CA HIS A 33 5.25 -33.90 1.49
C HIS A 33 4.48 -33.98 0.16
N LEU A 34 5.13 -33.70 -0.96
CA LEU A 34 4.68 -34.14 -2.28
C LEU A 34 5.92 -34.64 -3.03
N GLU A 35 6.11 -35.94 -2.98
CA GLU A 35 6.83 -36.66 -4.03
C GLU A 35 5.86 -36.79 -5.20
N ASP A 36 6.14 -36.13 -6.32
CA ASP A 36 6.41 -36.82 -7.59
C ASP A 36 6.98 -35.84 -8.64
N PRO A 37 7.98 -36.26 -9.43
CA PRO A 37 8.71 -35.41 -10.37
C PRO A 37 8.03 -35.39 -11.75
N VAL A 38 8.52 -34.50 -12.62
CA VAL A 38 8.19 -34.34 -14.06
C VAL A 38 7.14 -33.28 -14.35
N LEU A 39 7.61 -32.04 -14.53
CA LEU A 39 7.24 -31.12 -15.62
C LEU A 39 8.14 -29.87 -15.55
N MET A 40 9.44 -30.08 -15.83
CA MET A 40 10.39 -28.98 -16.06
C MET A 40 10.10 -28.36 -17.43
N GLY A 41 9.13 -27.45 -17.47
CA GLY A 41 8.95 -26.49 -18.54
C GLY A 41 9.62 -25.18 -18.13
N ASN A 42 10.80 -24.91 -18.69
CA ASN A 42 11.54 -23.64 -18.72
C ASN A 42 10.97 -22.49 -17.87
N VAL A 43 11.24 -22.51 -16.56
CA VAL A 43 11.06 -21.33 -15.72
C VAL A 43 12.22 -20.39 -16.05
N LYS A 44 11.93 -19.32 -16.79
CA LYS A 44 12.81 -18.14 -16.85
C LYS A 44 13.16 -17.79 -15.41
N GLN A 45 14.46 -17.71 -15.09
CA GLN A 45 14.95 -17.23 -13.81
C GLN A 45 14.21 -15.93 -13.43
N SER A 46 13.25 -16.04 -12.52
CA SER A 46 12.69 -14.88 -11.83
C SER A 46 13.82 -14.31 -10.99
N SER A 47 14.14 -13.04 -11.21
CA SER A 47 15.11 -12.30 -10.40
C SER A 47 14.71 -12.40 -8.92
N ILE A 48 15.55 -13.08 -8.15
CA ILE A 48 15.36 -13.37 -6.71
C ILE A 48 15.29 -12.08 -5.87
N ASP A 49 15.59 -10.92 -6.46
CA ASP A 49 15.61 -9.61 -5.79
C ASP A 49 14.30 -8.82 -5.82
N LYS A 50 13.27 -9.29 -6.55
CA LYS A 50 11.96 -8.63 -6.56
C LYS A 50 11.02 -9.37 -5.59
N PRO A 51 10.86 -8.93 -4.33
CA PRO A 51 9.75 -9.43 -3.53
C PRO A 51 8.46 -9.11 -4.27
N THR A 52 7.53 -10.07 -4.37
CA THR A 52 6.18 -9.81 -4.88
C THR A 52 5.53 -8.81 -3.93
N PRO A 53 5.39 -7.53 -4.29
CA PRO A 53 4.98 -6.54 -3.31
C PRO A 53 3.48 -6.66 -3.10
N ASP A 54 3.08 -6.71 -1.83
CA ASP A 54 1.69 -6.68 -1.43
C ASP A 54 1.13 -5.25 -1.49
N LEU A 55 -0.19 -5.11 -1.30
CA LEU A 55 -0.88 -3.81 -1.38
C LEU A 55 -0.33 -2.80 -0.36
N ALA A 56 0.06 -3.27 0.83
CA ALA A 56 0.63 -2.41 1.86
C ALA A 56 1.98 -1.84 1.43
N THR A 57 2.83 -2.68 0.81
CA THR A 57 4.10 -2.24 0.26
C THR A 57 3.92 -1.14 -0.78
N LEU A 58 3.04 -1.35 -1.77
CA LEU A 58 2.88 -0.39 -2.86
C LEU A 58 2.24 0.92 -2.41
N LYS A 59 1.28 0.86 -1.48
CA LYS A 59 0.68 2.08 -0.94
C LYS A 59 1.63 2.86 -0.02
N VAL A 60 2.47 2.19 0.78
CA VAL A 60 3.56 2.85 1.54
C VAL A 60 4.52 3.57 0.60
N LEU A 61 4.91 2.92 -0.50
CA LEU A 61 5.76 3.56 -1.51
C LEU A 61 5.07 4.76 -2.16
N ALA A 62 3.76 4.68 -2.42
CA ALA A 62 3.01 5.79 -2.98
C ALA A 62 3.04 7.02 -2.08
N GLU A 63 2.73 6.84 -0.78
CA GLU A 63 2.76 7.93 0.19
C GLU A 63 4.17 8.47 0.40
N PHE A 64 5.18 7.59 0.44
CA PHE A 64 6.58 7.98 0.52
C PHE A 64 7.00 8.87 -0.66
N TYR A 65 6.72 8.46 -1.90
CA TYR A 65 7.08 9.23 -3.09
C TYR A 65 6.23 10.50 -3.27
N LYS A 66 4.97 10.49 -2.83
CA LYS A 66 4.14 11.69 -2.80
C LYS A 66 4.70 12.74 -1.83
N ALA A 67 5.04 12.32 -0.61
CA ALA A 67 5.64 13.21 0.38
C ALA A 67 7.00 13.78 -0.09
N MET A 68 7.74 13.01 -0.89
CA MET A 68 8.92 13.53 -1.59
C MET A 68 8.58 14.69 -2.53
N ILE A 69 7.55 14.58 -3.38
CA ILE A 69 7.17 15.67 -4.31
C ILE A 69 6.88 16.99 -3.58
N GLU A 70 6.34 16.91 -2.36
CA GLU A 70 5.99 18.06 -1.52
C GLU A 70 7.22 18.75 -0.89
N LEU A 71 8.42 18.16 -0.99
CA LEU A 71 9.64 18.79 -0.51
C LEU A 71 10.02 19.97 -1.41
N GLU A 72 9.94 21.20 -0.89
CA GLU A 72 10.29 22.42 -1.61
C GLU A 72 11.76 22.46 -2.07
N ASN A 73 12.66 21.79 -1.32
CA ASN A 73 14.10 21.78 -1.59
C ASN A 73 14.68 20.38 -1.39
N GLY A 74 15.52 19.93 -2.32
CA GLY A 74 16.41 18.78 -2.10
C GLY A 74 16.22 17.58 -3.04
N ILE A 75 15.19 17.55 -3.87
CA ILE A 75 15.05 16.48 -4.86
C ILE A 75 15.71 16.88 -6.17
N ASP A 76 16.62 16.03 -6.63
CA ASP A 76 17.25 16.16 -7.94
C ASP A 76 16.17 16.30 -9.02
N GLU A 77 16.31 17.29 -9.91
CA GLU A 77 15.38 17.51 -11.00
C GLU A 77 15.22 16.27 -11.89
N HIS A 78 16.26 15.44 -11.98
CA HIS A 78 16.21 14.15 -12.68
C HIS A 78 15.10 13.23 -12.12
N PHE A 79 14.87 13.24 -10.80
CA PHE A 79 13.86 12.38 -10.17
C PHE A 79 12.46 12.99 -10.13
N LYS A 80 12.29 14.29 -10.36
CA LYS A 80 10.96 14.94 -10.35
C LYS A 80 9.99 14.31 -11.34
N ASN A 81 10.47 13.98 -12.54
CA ASN A 81 9.64 13.31 -13.55
C ASN A 81 9.23 11.91 -13.11
N ASN A 82 10.17 11.14 -12.53
CA ASN A 82 9.90 9.81 -12.01
C ASN A 82 8.83 9.86 -10.91
N LEU A 83 8.98 10.77 -9.96
CA LEU A 83 8.02 10.95 -8.87
C LEU A 83 6.64 11.36 -9.40
N THR A 84 6.57 12.24 -10.40
CA THR A 84 5.30 12.63 -11.04
C THR A 84 4.61 11.45 -11.70
N VAL A 85 5.36 10.58 -12.40
CA VAL A 85 4.81 9.35 -12.98
C VAL A 85 4.27 8.43 -11.89
N LEU A 86 5.00 8.27 -10.78
CA LEU A 86 4.59 7.43 -9.66
C LEU A 86 3.31 7.94 -8.99
N ASP A 87 3.22 9.24 -8.69
CA ASP A 87 2.04 9.86 -8.08
C ASP A 87 0.80 9.75 -8.98
N LYS A 88 0.93 10.03 -10.27
CA LYS A 88 -0.19 9.90 -11.21
C LYS A 88 -0.59 8.44 -11.44
N THR A 89 0.37 7.52 -11.48
CA THR A 89 0.08 6.08 -11.53
C THR A 89 -0.71 5.65 -10.30
N TYR A 90 -0.36 6.14 -9.11
CA TYR A 90 -1.12 5.89 -7.89
C TYR A 90 -2.56 6.40 -8.00
N LYS A 91 -2.73 7.67 -8.32
CA LYS A 91 -4.06 8.30 -8.41
C LYS A 91 -4.97 7.63 -9.44
N VAL A 92 -4.41 7.11 -10.54
CA VAL A 92 -5.18 6.46 -11.61
C VAL A 92 -5.47 4.99 -11.31
N PHE A 93 -4.46 4.21 -10.89
CA PHE A 93 -4.55 2.75 -10.84
C PHE A 93 -4.66 2.16 -9.43
N PHE A 94 -4.22 2.88 -8.40
CA PHE A 94 -4.39 2.46 -6.99
C PHE A 94 -5.64 3.03 -6.33
N ASN A 95 -6.34 3.93 -7.01
CA ASN A 95 -7.58 4.48 -6.54
C ASN A 95 -8.80 3.85 -7.23
N PRO A 96 -9.24 2.66 -6.79
CA PRO A 96 -10.62 2.24 -7.01
C PRO A 96 -11.34 2.02 -5.66
N THR A 97 -12.67 2.20 -5.72
CA THR A 97 -13.67 2.15 -4.64
C THR A 97 -13.63 0.94 -3.68
N SER A 98 -12.75 -0.06 -3.84
CA SER A 98 -12.53 -1.15 -2.87
C SER A 98 -11.22 -1.94 -3.08
N VAL A 99 -10.63 -2.47 -1.99
CA VAL A 99 -9.46 -3.38 -1.99
C VAL A 99 -9.65 -4.59 -2.90
N LYS A 100 -10.88 -5.13 -2.93
CA LYS A 100 -11.19 -6.34 -3.70
C LYS A 100 -10.95 -6.14 -5.19
N GLN A 101 -11.24 -4.96 -5.73
CA GLN A 101 -10.97 -4.66 -7.13
C GLN A 101 -9.47 -4.64 -7.42
N ILE A 102 -8.65 -4.10 -6.52
CA ILE A 102 -7.18 -4.06 -6.70
C ILE A 102 -6.57 -5.46 -6.60
N LEU A 103 -6.97 -6.25 -5.60
CA LEU A 103 -6.39 -7.57 -5.33
C LEU A 103 -6.87 -8.66 -6.29
N LEU A 104 -8.10 -8.53 -6.82
CA LEU A 104 -8.70 -9.50 -7.73
C LEU A 104 -8.67 -9.03 -9.18
N CYS A 105 -8.03 -7.90 -9.46
CA CYS A 105 -7.95 -7.32 -10.79
C CYS A 105 -7.36 -8.33 -11.78
N ASP A 106 -8.13 -8.71 -12.79
CA ASP A 106 -7.62 -9.43 -13.95
C ASP A 106 -7.25 -8.43 -15.07
N LYS A 107 -6.50 -8.89 -16.06
CA LYS A 107 -6.00 -8.07 -17.19
C LYS A 107 -7.09 -7.38 -18.02
N ASN A 108 -8.35 -7.76 -17.82
CA ASN A 108 -9.50 -7.26 -18.59
C ASN A 108 -10.41 -6.34 -17.77
N ASP A 109 -10.09 -6.07 -16.51
CA ASP A 109 -10.93 -5.19 -15.71
C ASP A 109 -10.79 -3.74 -16.18
N THR A 110 -11.94 -3.08 -16.33
CA THR A 110 -12.00 -1.73 -16.89
C THR A 110 -11.62 -0.69 -15.85
N LEU A 111 -10.79 0.28 -16.25
CA LEU A 111 -10.54 1.50 -15.50
C LEU A 111 -11.87 2.24 -15.30
N PRO A 112 -12.18 2.74 -14.09
CA PRO A 112 -13.35 3.57 -13.88
C PRO A 112 -13.33 4.76 -14.84
N LEU A 113 -14.45 5.00 -15.53
CA LEU A 113 -14.60 6.13 -16.46
C LEU A 113 -14.64 7.49 -15.73
N THR A 114 -14.77 7.47 -14.40
CA THR A 114 -14.70 8.68 -13.58
C THR A 114 -13.25 9.11 -13.46
N GLU A 115 -12.95 10.34 -13.88
CA GLU A 115 -11.58 10.86 -13.76
C GLU A 115 -11.14 10.85 -12.29
N PRO A 116 -9.93 10.37 -11.99
CA PRO A 116 -9.40 10.40 -10.65
C PRO A 116 -9.18 11.84 -10.19
N VAL A 117 -9.35 12.07 -8.89
CA VAL A 117 -9.14 13.38 -8.27
C VAL A 117 -7.74 13.91 -8.63
N ASP A 118 -7.69 15.16 -9.08
CA ASP A 118 -6.48 15.88 -9.47
C ASP A 118 -5.69 15.27 -10.65
N VAL A 119 -6.27 14.35 -11.43
CA VAL A 119 -5.61 13.79 -12.62
C VAL A 119 -6.54 13.75 -13.83
N LYS A 120 -6.22 14.55 -14.84
CA LYS A 120 -6.83 14.44 -16.17
C LYS A 120 -6.09 13.40 -17.01
N LEU A 121 -6.81 12.38 -17.45
CA LEU A 121 -6.22 11.21 -18.13
C LEU A 121 -5.50 11.60 -19.44
N GLN A 122 -6.05 12.56 -20.19
CA GLN A 122 -5.45 13.03 -21.45
C GLN A 122 -4.15 13.80 -21.22
N GLU A 123 -4.08 14.60 -20.17
CA GLU A 123 -2.86 15.34 -19.81
C GLU A 123 -1.77 14.36 -19.36
N PHE A 124 -2.14 13.35 -18.54
CA PHE A 124 -1.21 12.31 -18.13
C PHE A 124 -0.68 11.51 -19.34
N LYS A 125 -1.54 11.13 -20.28
CA LYS A 125 -1.13 10.47 -21.53
C LYS A 125 -0.11 11.34 -22.31
N ALA A 126 -0.39 12.63 -22.46
CA ALA A 126 0.50 13.54 -23.18
C ALA A 126 1.87 13.71 -22.49
N GLU A 127 1.91 13.70 -21.15
CA GLU A 127 3.16 13.72 -20.39
C GLU A 127 3.99 12.46 -20.58
N ILE A 128 3.37 11.29 -20.55
CA ILE A 128 4.06 10.01 -20.78
C ILE A 128 4.70 9.99 -22.19
N LEU A 129 3.96 10.40 -23.22
CA LEU A 129 4.49 10.50 -24.59
C LEU A 129 5.67 11.49 -24.70
N LYS A 130 5.63 12.60 -23.98
CA LYS A 130 6.76 13.55 -23.92
C LYS A 130 7.98 12.93 -23.24
N LEU A 131 7.79 12.14 -22.18
CA LEU A 131 8.89 11.46 -21.49
C LEU A 131 9.55 10.41 -22.39
N GLN A 132 8.79 9.68 -23.19
CA GLN A 132 9.34 8.71 -24.15
C GLN A 132 10.17 9.35 -25.28
N THR A 133 9.86 10.60 -25.64
CA THR A 133 10.48 11.31 -26.77
C THR A 133 11.52 12.34 -26.34
N SER A 134 11.74 12.52 -25.03
CA SER A 134 12.65 13.52 -24.48
C SER A 134 14.12 13.12 -24.69
N ALA A 135 14.83 13.86 -25.54
CA ALA A 135 16.26 13.65 -25.79
C ALA A 135 17.15 13.99 -24.58
N LYS A 136 16.67 14.78 -23.61
CA LYS A 136 17.46 15.20 -22.45
C LYS A 136 17.55 14.14 -21.35
N ASN A 137 16.57 13.24 -21.26
CA ASN A 137 16.49 12.18 -20.26
C ASN A 137 15.83 10.96 -20.93
N LEU A 138 16.59 10.23 -21.75
CA LEU A 138 16.05 9.02 -22.37
C LEU A 138 15.73 7.99 -21.27
N PRO A 139 14.51 7.41 -21.29
CA PRO A 139 14.16 6.38 -20.33
C PRO A 139 15.06 5.16 -20.51
N THR A 140 15.43 4.53 -19.39
CA THR A 140 16.03 3.20 -19.42
C THR A 140 15.07 2.18 -20.05
N GLU A 141 15.55 1.00 -20.45
CA GLU A 141 14.69 -0.05 -21.01
C GLU A 141 13.53 -0.42 -20.07
N GLU A 142 13.80 -0.49 -18.77
CA GLU A 142 12.79 -0.77 -17.74
C GLU A 142 11.76 0.36 -17.64
N GLN A 143 12.20 1.62 -17.68
CA GLN A 143 11.30 2.78 -17.66
C GLN A 143 10.48 2.85 -18.95
N ALA A 144 11.08 2.63 -20.12
CA ALA A 144 10.37 2.62 -21.40
C ALA A 144 9.25 1.57 -21.39
N CYS A 145 9.57 0.35 -20.95
CA CYS A 145 8.59 -0.73 -20.79
C CYS A 145 7.47 -0.35 -19.81
N ALA A 146 7.79 0.30 -18.69
CA ALA A 146 6.80 0.80 -17.73
C ALA A 146 5.91 1.92 -18.31
N LEU A 147 6.47 2.85 -19.09
CA LEU A 147 5.69 3.89 -19.79
C LEU A 147 4.74 3.28 -20.82
N ASP A 148 5.20 2.29 -21.59
CA ASP A 148 4.35 1.55 -22.54
C ASP A 148 3.20 0.82 -21.84
N MET A 149 3.46 0.21 -20.67
CA MET A 149 2.41 -0.40 -19.86
C MET A 149 1.35 0.63 -19.43
N ILE A 150 1.76 1.81 -18.96
CA ILE A 150 0.84 2.88 -18.56
C ILE A 150 0.03 3.37 -19.76
N LEU A 151 0.68 3.66 -20.90
CA LEU A 151 -0.01 4.13 -22.11
C LEU A 151 -1.04 3.12 -22.60
N ASN A 152 -0.65 1.86 -22.70
CA ASN A 152 -1.55 0.80 -23.16
C ASN A 152 -2.78 0.65 -22.24
N ALA A 153 -2.59 0.78 -20.92
CA ALA A 153 -3.69 0.76 -19.96
C ALA A 153 -4.60 1.98 -20.08
N LEU A 154 -4.04 3.19 -20.25
CA LEU A 154 -4.82 4.42 -20.45
C LEU A 154 -5.59 4.41 -21.79
N GLU A 155 -4.99 3.90 -22.87
CA GLU A 155 -5.61 3.85 -24.19
C GLU A 155 -6.77 2.87 -24.28
N ASN A 156 -6.62 1.71 -23.63
CA ASN A 156 -7.64 0.68 -23.64
C ASN A 156 -8.56 0.73 -22.41
N LEU A 157 -8.39 1.73 -21.55
CA LEU A 157 -9.16 1.89 -20.31
C LEU A 157 -9.14 0.62 -19.45
N HIS A 158 -7.97 0.03 -19.28
CA HIS A 158 -7.78 -1.16 -18.44
C HIS A 158 -7.10 -0.78 -17.13
N LEU A 159 -7.45 -1.50 -16.07
CA LEU A 159 -6.71 -1.47 -14.81
C LEU A 159 -5.38 -2.21 -14.96
N LEU A 160 -4.39 -1.73 -14.22
CA LEU A 160 -3.13 -2.44 -14.03
C LEU A 160 -3.25 -3.33 -12.80
N ASN A 161 -2.79 -4.57 -12.93
CA ASN A 161 -2.72 -5.45 -11.76
C ASN A 161 -1.52 -5.10 -10.86
N MET A 162 -1.52 -5.67 -9.66
CA MET A 162 -0.49 -5.43 -8.64
C MET A 162 0.96 -5.66 -9.13
N GLU A 163 1.19 -6.68 -9.95
CA GLU A 163 2.52 -6.98 -10.48
C GLU A 163 2.98 -5.91 -11.49
N GLN A 164 2.07 -5.45 -12.36
CA GLN A 164 2.36 -4.38 -13.30
C GLN A 164 2.65 -3.07 -12.58
N ILE A 165 1.87 -2.73 -11.55
CA ILE A 165 2.12 -1.52 -10.79
C ILE A 165 3.44 -1.61 -10.01
N ALA A 166 3.74 -2.77 -9.41
CA ALA A 166 5.03 -3.04 -8.81
C ALA A 166 6.21 -2.83 -9.77
N ASN A 167 6.05 -3.26 -11.02
CA ASN A 167 7.05 -3.08 -12.06
C ASN A 167 7.29 -1.61 -12.38
N ILE A 168 6.22 -0.80 -12.45
CA ILE A 168 6.31 0.65 -12.63
C ILE A 168 7.03 1.29 -11.44
N TYR A 169 6.62 0.97 -10.22
CA TYR A 169 7.23 1.51 -9.00
C TYR A 169 8.72 1.21 -8.92
N TYR A 170 9.11 -0.02 -9.27
CA TYR A 170 10.51 -0.40 -9.34
C TYR A 170 11.26 0.39 -10.41
N ALA A 171 10.73 0.47 -11.64
CA ALA A 171 11.42 1.12 -12.77
C ALA A 171 11.70 2.61 -12.51
N PHE A 172 10.81 3.32 -11.83
CA PHE A 172 10.95 4.75 -11.56
C PHE A 172 11.55 5.07 -10.19
N GLY A 173 11.40 4.17 -9.21
CA GLY A 173 11.75 4.43 -7.81
C GLY A 173 13.02 3.75 -7.31
N LYS A 174 13.58 2.76 -8.02
CA LYS A 174 14.68 1.91 -7.50
C LYS A 174 15.96 2.68 -7.16
N ASP A 175 16.26 3.74 -7.92
CA ASP A 175 17.49 4.52 -7.80
C ASP A 175 17.34 5.74 -6.88
N ILE A 176 16.14 5.94 -6.32
CA ILE A 176 15.87 7.05 -5.40
C ILE A 176 16.44 6.71 -4.02
N VAL A 177 17.33 7.57 -3.55
CA VAL A 177 17.95 7.54 -2.23
C VAL A 177 17.76 8.90 -1.58
N VAL A 178 17.45 8.91 -0.29
CA VAL A 178 17.31 10.14 0.50
C VAL A 178 18.29 10.14 1.67
N ASP A 179 18.72 11.33 2.07
CA ASP A 179 19.48 11.50 3.31
C ASP A 179 18.58 11.56 4.55
N GLU A 180 19.18 11.56 5.73
CA GLU A 180 18.46 11.56 7.01
C GLU A 180 17.59 12.82 7.20
N LYS A 181 18.07 13.98 6.73
CA LYS A 181 17.34 15.24 6.84
C LYS A 181 16.10 15.21 5.96
N GLN A 182 16.26 14.79 4.69
CA GLN A 182 15.16 14.60 3.75
C GLN A 182 14.15 13.58 4.29
N MET A 183 14.62 12.45 4.81
CA MET A 183 13.72 11.44 5.39
C MET A 183 12.89 11.98 6.55
N LYS A 184 13.48 12.80 7.42
CA LYS A 184 12.75 13.46 8.50
C LYS A 184 11.66 14.39 7.96
N GLU A 185 11.97 15.18 6.94
CA GLU A 185 10.99 16.07 6.30
C GLU A 185 9.86 15.27 5.61
N ILE A 186 10.19 14.13 4.99
CA ILE A 186 9.22 13.20 4.39
C ILE A 186 8.28 12.64 5.45
N LEU A 187 8.80 12.15 6.58
CA LEU A 187 7.96 11.64 7.68
C LEU A 187 7.03 12.72 8.24
N ILE A 188 7.51 13.97 8.34
CA ILE A 188 6.67 15.11 8.76
C ILE A 188 5.56 15.36 7.73
N SER A 189 5.86 15.38 6.43
CA SER A 189 4.84 15.51 5.37
C SER A 189 3.81 14.37 5.44
N MET A 190 4.25 13.11 5.56
CA MET A 190 3.36 11.96 5.73
C MET A 190 2.51 12.06 7.02
N THR A 191 3.07 12.62 8.09
CA THR A 191 2.31 12.86 9.34
C THR A 191 1.25 13.94 9.13
N ASN A 192 1.60 15.03 8.45
CA ASN A 192 0.67 16.14 8.16
C ASN A 192 -0.44 15.72 7.19
N SER A 193 -0.19 14.76 6.30
CA SER A 193 -1.21 14.16 5.44
C SER A 193 -2.13 13.16 6.16
N GLY A 194 -1.88 12.91 7.46
CA GLY A 194 -2.66 12.00 8.29
C GLY A 194 -2.26 10.53 8.19
N PHE A 195 -1.16 10.22 7.49
CA PHE A 195 -0.68 8.83 7.36
C PHE A 195 -0.14 8.27 8.68
N PHE A 196 0.59 9.10 9.43
CA PHE A 196 1.15 8.76 10.75
C PHE A 196 0.50 9.56 11.89
N VAL A 197 0.66 9.09 13.12
CA VAL A 197 0.33 9.86 14.33
C VAL A 197 1.36 11.00 14.48
N PRO A 198 0.98 12.21 14.96
CA PRO A 198 1.89 13.35 15.18
C PRO A 198 3.24 13.03 15.88
N ASP A 199 3.28 12.03 16.76
CA ASP A 199 4.46 11.66 17.55
C ASP A 199 5.31 10.53 16.95
N ASP A 200 4.93 9.98 15.80
CA ASP A 200 5.58 8.80 15.21
C ASP A 200 6.91 9.11 14.48
N THR A 201 7.15 10.37 14.12
CA THR A 201 8.31 10.74 13.29
C THR A 201 9.64 10.32 13.94
N ALA A 202 9.81 10.56 15.24
CA ALA A 202 11.05 10.21 15.95
C ALA A 202 11.26 8.69 16.02
N ASP A 203 10.18 7.94 16.28
CA ASP A 203 10.21 6.49 16.39
C ASP A 203 10.59 5.83 15.05
N TYR A 204 10.00 6.29 13.93
CA TYR A 204 10.37 5.79 12.61
C TYR A 204 11.78 6.19 12.19
N MET A 205 12.24 7.40 12.53
CA MET A 205 13.64 7.78 12.30
C MET A 205 14.61 6.85 13.04
N HIS A 206 14.31 6.52 14.30
CA HIS A 206 15.13 5.58 15.07
C HIS A 206 15.13 4.18 14.42
N LYS A 207 13.96 3.64 14.06
CA LYS A 207 13.85 2.34 13.38
C LYS A 207 14.62 2.30 12.06
N LEU A 208 14.63 3.40 11.28
CA LEU A 208 15.39 3.51 10.03
C LEU A 208 16.90 3.50 10.26
N GLN A 209 17.38 4.10 11.35
CA GLN A 209 18.80 4.11 11.72
C GLN A 209 19.29 2.73 12.22
N GLU A 210 18.41 1.92 12.79
CA GLU A 210 18.73 0.54 13.23
C GLU A 210 18.90 -0.43 12.06
N VAL A 211 18.47 -0.05 10.86
CA VAL A 211 18.62 -0.88 9.67
C VAL A 211 20.11 -0.96 9.27
N PRO A 212 20.68 -2.17 9.07
CA PRO A 212 22.09 -2.32 8.70
C PRO A 212 22.46 -1.60 7.41
N GLU A 213 21.52 -1.55 6.48
CA GLU A 213 21.60 -0.79 5.25
C GLU A 213 21.53 0.71 5.58
N LYS A 214 22.70 1.37 5.75
CA LYS A 214 22.85 2.82 6.02
C LYS A 214 22.38 3.75 4.89
N ILE A 215 21.59 3.24 3.96
CA ILE A 215 21.06 3.93 2.79
C ILE A 215 19.54 3.91 2.94
N ILE A 216 18.93 5.09 2.93
CA ILE A 216 17.48 5.23 3.00
C ILE A 216 16.94 5.22 1.58
N ASN A 217 16.41 4.07 1.17
CA ASN A 217 15.77 3.85 -0.11
C ASN A 217 14.44 3.11 0.08
N TRP A 218 13.75 2.81 -1.02
CA TRP A 218 12.47 2.12 -1.01
C TRP A 218 12.47 0.79 -0.23
N LYS A 219 13.59 0.03 -0.25
CA LYS A 219 13.71 -1.25 0.49
C LYS A 219 13.73 -0.99 2.00
N THR A 220 14.54 -0.03 2.44
CA THR A 220 14.66 0.34 3.86
C THR A 220 13.35 0.89 4.39
N VAL A 221 12.71 1.79 3.64
CA VAL A 221 11.41 2.41 3.99
C VAL A 221 10.32 1.34 4.13
N THR A 222 10.15 0.47 3.14
CA THR A 222 9.12 -0.59 3.19
C THR A 222 9.39 -1.62 4.29
N LYS A 223 10.66 -1.98 4.52
CA LYS A 223 11.06 -2.89 5.62
C LYS A 223 10.66 -2.35 6.99
N VAL A 224 10.74 -1.03 7.20
CA VAL A 224 10.43 -0.39 8.49
C VAL A 224 8.96 -0.06 8.65
N ILE A 225 8.31 0.48 7.62
CA ILE A 225 6.96 1.05 7.73
C ILE A 225 5.88 0.02 7.40
N THR A 226 6.04 -0.77 6.33
CA THR A 226 5.01 -1.72 5.88
C THR A 226 4.53 -2.69 6.97
N PRO A 227 5.39 -3.22 7.87
CA PRO A 227 4.94 -4.08 8.97
C PRO A 227 3.94 -3.43 9.93
N GLU A 228 3.88 -2.11 9.99
CA GLU A 228 2.99 -1.34 10.87
C GLU A 228 1.67 -0.93 10.22
N ILE A 229 1.53 -1.19 8.91
CA ILE A 229 0.34 -0.80 8.15
C ILE A 229 -0.74 -1.86 8.23
N ILE A 230 -1.97 -1.38 8.42
CA ILE A 230 -3.21 -2.13 8.32
C ILE A 230 -4.03 -1.51 7.18
N ILE A 231 -4.57 -2.35 6.31
CA ILE A 231 -5.44 -1.94 5.22
C ILE A 231 -6.87 -2.34 5.59
N GLY A 232 -7.78 -1.37 5.59
CA GLY A 232 -9.21 -1.59 5.78
C GLY A 232 -9.87 -2.24 4.56
N ASP A 233 -11.09 -2.74 4.73
CA ASP A 233 -11.85 -3.37 3.63
C ASP A 233 -12.21 -2.37 2.50
N ASP A 234 -12.28 -1.08 2.85
CA ASP A 234 -12.45 0.06 1.94
C ASP A 234 -11.17 0.41 1.17
N GLY A 235 -10.01 -0.05 1.66
CA GLY A 235 -8.70 0.20 1.09
C GLY A 235 -7.97 1.36 1.69
N GLU A 236 -8.56 2.03 2.69
CA GLU A 236 -7.85 3.01 3.47
C GLU A 236 -6.73 2.35 4.27
N MET A 237 -5.64 3.09 4.44
CA MET A 237 -4.51 2.64 5.25
C MET A 237 -4.55 3.31 6.61
N THR A 238 -4.13 2.56 7.61
CA THR A 238 -3.87 3.11 8.93
C THR A 238 -2.68 2.40 9.56
N THR A 239 -2.04 3.02 10.54
CA THR A 239 -1.01 2.37 11.34
C THR A 239 -1.64 1.64 12.51
N LYS A 240 -0.97 0.59 13.02
CA LYS A 240 -1.40 -0.06 14.27
C LYS A 240 -1.59 0.92 15.42
N ARG A 241 -0.69 1.90 15.55
CA ARG A 241 -0.75 2.93 16.60
C ARG A 241 -1.97 3.85 16.45
N ASN A 242 -2.35 4.23 15.23
CA ASN A 242 -3.57 5.00 14.98
C ASN A 242 -4.83 4.24 15.43
N ILE A 243 -4.86 2.92 15.23
CA ILE A 243 -5.96 2.08 15.74
C ILE A 243 -5.96 2.06 17.27
N ASP A 244 -4.80 1.87 17.91
CA ASP A 244 -4.71 1.83 19.37
C ASP A 244 -5.12 3.17 20.01
N GLU A 245 -4.72 4.31 19.44
CA GLU A 245 -5.11 5.63 19.94
C GLU A 245 -6.59 5.94 19.73
N SER A 246 -7.15 5.59 18.57
CA SER A 246 -8.57 5.77 18.31
C SER A 246 -9.43 4.89 19.23
N GLN A 247 -9.01 3.65 19.50
CA GLN A 247 -9.65 2.79 20.49
C GLN A 247 -9.50 3.32 21.92
N ASN A 248 -8.33 3.83 22.30
CA ASN A 248 -8.11 4.45 23.61
C ASN A 248 -8.97 5.71 23.81
N LYS A 249 -9.22 6.51 22.77
CA LYS A 249 -10.16 7.65 22.81
C LYS A 249 -11.63 7.22 22.91
N LEU A 250 -11.96 6.00 22.49
CA LEU A 250 -13.30 5.42 22.57
C LEU A 250 -13.55 4.63 23.86
N LEU A 251 -12.53 4.41 24.70
CA LEU A 251 -12.76 3.89 26.03
C LEU A 251 -13.60 4.92 26.79
N PRO A 252 -14.78 4.55 27.32
CA PRO A 252 -15.58 5.48 28.11
C PRO A 252 -14.73 6.00 29.26
N GLU A 253 -14.79 7.31 29.53
CA GLU A 253 -14.28 7.88 30.77
C GLU A 253 -14.71 6.94 31.91
N ILE A 254 -13.74 6.36 32.63
CA ILE A 254 -14.04 5.50 33.76
C ILE A 254 -14.53 6.42 34.88
N VAL A 255 -15.82 6.73 34.85
CA VAL A 255 -16.48 7.47 35.92
C VAL A 255 -16.53 6.54 37.12
N ARG A 256 -15.69 6.82 38.12
CA ARG A 256 -15.78 6.13 39.41
C ARG A 256 -17.02 6.62 40.14
N ILE A 257 -18.09 5.84 40.05
CA ILE A 257 -19.34 6.07 40.76
C ILE A 257 -19.24 5.40 42.13
N TYR A 258 -19.40 6.19 43.19
CA TYR A 258 -19.59 5.69 44.54
C TYR A 258 -21.07 5.79 44.90
N ILE A 259 -21.64 4.66 45.33
CA ILE A 259 -23.00 4.59 45.85
C ILE A 259 -22.87 4.46 47.37
N ASP A 260 -23.37 5.45 48.10
CA ASP A 260 -23.45 5.37 49.56
C ASP A 260 -24.56 4.37 49.94
N PRO A 261 -24.21 3.22 50.55
CA PRO A 261 -25.16 2.15 50.84
C PRO A 261 -26.21 2.53 51.89
N LYS A 262 -26.04 3.65 52.62
CA LYS A 262 -27.01 4.09 53.64
C LYS A 262 -28.03 5.08 53.12
N SER A 263 -27.68 5.87 52.12
CA SER A 263 -28.53 6.94 51.58
C SER A 263 -29.02 6.69 50.16
N ASN A 264 -28.51 5.63 49.49
CA ASN A 264 -28.69 5.39 48.05
C ASN A 264 -28.29 6.60 47.18
N ALA A 265 -27.51 7.54 47.74
CA ALA A 265 -27.03 8.68 47.00
C ALA A 265 -25.85 8.29 46.11
N VAL A 266 -25.92 8.68 44.84
CA VAL A 266 -24.87 8.47 43.85
C VAL A 266 -23.94 9.68 43.84
N LYS A 267 -22.65 9.47 44.09
CA LYS A 267 -21.60 10.50 43.96
C LYS A 267 -20.59 10.08 42.90
N ILE A 268 -20.32 10.97 41.96
CA ILE A 268 -19.23 10.82 40.98
C ILE A 268 -17.95 11.33 41.64
N ILE A 269 -16.93 10.48 41.75
CA ILE A 269 -15.72 10.77 42.54
C ILE A 269 -14.59 11.39 41.69
N ASP A 270 -14.57 11.19 40.37
CA ASP A 270 -13.56 11.81 39.51
C ASP A 270 -14.08 12.10 38.09
N LYS A 271 -13.61 13.23 37.55
CA LYS A 271 -13.50 13.51 36.12
C LYS A 271 -12.01 13.73 35.87
N ASN A 272 -11.35 12.81 35.16
CA ASN A 272 -10.04 13.11 34.58
C ASN A 272 -10.24 13.97 33.34
#